data_AF-A1VTJ6-F1
#
_entry.id   AF-A1VTJ6-F1
#
_cell.length_a   1.000
_cell.length_b   1.000
_cell.length_c   1.000
_cell.angle_alpha   90.00
_cell.angle_beta   90.00
_cell.angle_gamma   90.00
#
_symmetry.space_group_name_H-M   'P 1'
#
loop_
_entity.id
_entity.type
_entity.pdbx_description
1 polymer ?
#
loop_
_entity_poly.entity_id
_entity_poly.type
_entity_poly.pdbx_seq_one_letter_code
_entity_poly.pdbx_strand_id
1 'polypeptide(L)'
;MTPSTPDANPSFFRRIPIAFGAFFSSLSDPVYASRVLGLREAAAPAAPTPAPVAAAPAPLKQATPDAALQLLALLQRDARLIDFVQEDLSGYSDAEIGGPARLVHEGCAKVLREHFTLAPVRPEAEGSRITLNDGFDARAIRLTGNVVGQAPFKGALSHRGWRATEVKLPKLGAAHDATVLAQAEVEL
;
A
#
# COMPACT_ATOMS: atom_id res chain seq x y z
N MET A 1 52.88 -0.09 -28.16
CA MET A 1 52.91 -1.40 -28.84
C MET A 1 51.70 -2.18 -28.36
N THR A 2 50.59 -2.10 -29.08
CA THR A 2 49.31 -2.71 -28.74
C THR A 2 49.30 -4.19 -29.18
N PRO A 3 49.09 -5.17 -28.30
CA PRO A 3 48.79 -6.53 -28.74
C PRO A 3 47.31 -6.61 -29.12
N SER A 4 47.07 -6.98 -30.37
CA SER A 4 45.77 -7.20 -31.00
C SER A 4 45.03 -8.40 -30.37
N THR A 5 43.74 -8.24 -30.07
CA THR A 5 42.81 -9.34 -29.78
C THR A 5 42.41 -10.05 -31.08
N PRO A 6 42.42 -11.39 -31.13
CA PRO A 6 41.61 -12.11 -32.10
C PRO A 6 40.77 -13.18 -31.39
N ASP A 7 39.62 -12.82 -30.81
CA ASP A 7 38.61 -13.80 -30.40
C ASP A 7 37.68 -14.12 -31.58
N ALA A 8 38.24 -14.78 -32.59
CA ALA A 8 37.47 -15.51 -33.57
C ALA A 8 37.57 -17.00 -33.21
N ASN A 9 36.42 -17.63 -32.93
CA ASN A 9 36.36 -19.05 -32.63
C ASN A 9 37.11 -19.87 -33.70
N PRO A 10 38.01 -20.81 -33.34
CA PRO A 10 38.80 -21.55 -34.31
C PRO A 10 37.88 -22.29 -35.30
N SER A 11 38.24 -22.35 -36.58
CA SER A 11 37.48 -23.09 -37.59
C SER A 11 37.52 -24.61 -37.32
N PHE A 12 36.55 -25.37 -37.84
CA PHE A 12 36.41 -26.81 -37.58
C PHE A 12 37.72 -27.60 -37.81
N PHE A 13 38.37 -27.40 -38.96
CA PHE A 13 39.62 -28.08 -39.30
C PHE A 13 40.80 -27.70 -38.39
N ARG A 14 40.76 -26.51 -37.78
CA ARG A 14 41.78 -26.09 -36.80
C ARG A 14 41.51 -26.66 -35.40
N ARG A 15 40.27 -27.07 -35.10
CA ARG A 15 39.90 -27.72 -33.82
C ARG A 15 40.36 -29.16 -33.73
N ILE A 16 40.43 -29.88 -34.86
CA ILE A 16 40.82 -31.30 -34.90
C ILE A 16 42.21 -31.53 -34.27
N PRO A 17 43.31 -30.90 -34.74
CA PRO A 17 44.63 -31.09 -34.11
C PRO A 17 44.68 -30.56 -32.67
N ILE A 18 43.91 -29.52 -32.35
CA ILE A 18 43.80 -28.99 -30.97
C ILE A 18 43.17 -30.02 -30.04
N ALA A 19 42.11 -30.71 -30.47
CA ALA A 19 41.43 -31.73 -29.67
C ALA A 19 42.33 -32.94 -29.40
N PHE A 20 43.04 -33.44 -30.42
CA PHE A 20 44.00 -34.53 -30.23
C PHE A 20 45.18 -34.09 -29.34
N GLY A 21 45.73 -32.90 -29.56
CA GLY A 21 46.79 -32.34 -28.71
C GLY A 21 46.34 -32.21 -27.26
N ALA A 22 45.17 -31.61 -27.00
CA ALA A 22 44.61 -31.47 -25.66
C ALA A 22 44.34 -32.83 -24.99
N PHE A 23 43.90 -33.83 -25.75
CA PHE A 23 43.69 -35.20 -25.24
C PHE A 23 45.01 -35.81 -24.75
N PHE A 24 46.05 -35.84 -25.59
CA PHE A 24 47.34 -36.41 -25.20
C PHE A 24 48.03 -35.58 -24.11
N SER A 25 47.99 -34.24 -24.19
CA SER A 25 48.54 -33.37 -23.14
C SER A 25 47.82 -33.53 -21.80
N SER A 26 46.51 -33.80 -21.80
CA SER A 26 45.78 -34.09 -20.57
C SER A 26 46.16 -35.44 -19.95
N LEU A 27 46.67 -36.40 -20.75
CA LEU A 27 47.15 -37.69 -20.24
C LEU A 27 48.62 -37.63 -19.81
N SER A 28 49.45 -36.84 -20.49
CA SER A 28 50.89 -36.80 -20.26
C SER A 28 51.35 -35.72 -19.27
N ASP A 29 50.59 -34.62 -19.10
CA ASP A 29 50.96 -33.49 -18.25
C ASP A 29 49.92 -33.25 -17.14
N PRO A 30 50.26 -33.51 -15.87
CA PRO A 30 49.34 -33.34 -14.74
C PRO A 30 48.96 -31.87 -14.47
N VAL A 31 49.83 -30.93 -14.83
CA VAL A 31 49.57 -29.48 -14.64
C VAL A 31 48.59 -28.97 -15.69
N TYR A 32 48.65 -29.51 -16.91
CA TYR A 32 47.65 -29.19 -17.93
C TYR A 32 46.27 -29.76 -17.55
N ALA A 33 46.22 -31.01 -17.09
CA ALA A 33 44.97 -31.66 -16.67
C ALA A 33 44.25 -30.89 -15.54
N SER A 34 44.98 -30.40 -14.53
CA SER A 34 44.38 -29.62 -13.44
C SER A 34 43.78 -28.30 -13.91
N ARG A 35 44.39 -27.63 -14.89
CA ARG A 35 43.84 -26.41 -15.50
C ARG A 35 42.56 -26.69 -16.28
N VAL A 36 42.50 -27.79 -17.03
CA VAL A 36 41.29 -28.20 -17.76
C VAL A 36 40.14 -28.53 -16.79
N LEU A 37 40.43 -29.19 -15.66
CA LEU A 37 39.45 -29.42 -14.60
C LEU A 37 38.92 -28.11 -14.00
N GLY A 38 39.80 -27.17 -13.66
CA GLY A 38 39.39 -25.87 -13.11
C GLY A 38 38.51 -25.06 -14.08
N LEU A 39 38.79 -25.12 -15.39
CA LEU A 39 37.94 -24.48 -16.40
C LEU A 39 36.58 -25.16 -16.54
N ARG A 40 36.51 -26.49 -16.42
CA ARG A 40 35.25 -27.24 -16.45
C ARG A 40 34.37 -26.93 -15.24
N GLU A 41 34.97 -26.80 -14.06
CA GLU A 41 34.27 -26.43 -12.83
C GLU A 41 33.78 -24.98 -12.86
N ALA A 42 34.60 -24.05 -13.38
CA ALA A 42 34.20 -22.65 -13.55
C ALA A 42 33.10 -22.47 -14.62
N ALA A 43 33.01 -23.37 -15.60
CA ALA A 43 31.98 -23.38 -16.63
C ALA A 43 30.70 -24.15 -16.24
N ALA A 44 30.62 -24.68 -15.01
CA ALA A 44 29.36 -25.22 -14.51
C ALA A 44 28.31 -24.09 -14.46
N PRO A 45 27.15 -24.25 -15.12
CA PRO A 45 26.12 -23.22 -15.09
C PRO A 45 25.69 -23.01 -13.63
N ALA A 46 25.97 -21.82 -13.10
CA ALA A 46 25.45 -21.41 -11.80
C ALA A 46 23.92 -21.56 -11.86
N ALA A 47 23.38 -22.44 -11.02
CA ALA A 47 21.94 -22.59 -10.88
C ALA A 47 21.33 -21.19 -10.63
N PRO A 48 20.26 -20.80 -11.35
CA PRO A 48 19.67 -19.48 -11.17
C PRO A 48 19.23 -19.35 -9.71
N THR A 49 19.79 -18.37 -9.02
CA THR A 49 19.30 -17.98 -7.69
C THR A 49 17.82 -17.65 -7.84
N PRO A 50 16.90 -18.27 -7.08
CA PRO A 50 15.49 -17.96 -7.20
C PRO A 50 15.31 -16.46 -6.91
N ALA A 51 14.83 -15.72 -7.91
CA ALA A 51 14.40 -14.35 -7.73
C ALA A 51 13.35 -14.32 -6.60
N PRO A 52 13.36 -13.31 -5.71
CA PRO A 52 12.36 -13.22 -4.66
C PRO A 52 10.98 -13.21 -5.31
N VAL A 53 10.20 -14.25 -5.04
CA VAL A 53 8.81 -14.35 -5.49
C VAL A 53 8.08 -13.17 -4.87
N ALA A 54 7.64 -12.22 -5.71
CA ALA A 54 6.77 -11.14 -5.28
C ALA A 54 5.58 -11.77 -4.56
N ALA A 55 5.42 -11.47 -3.27
CA ALA A 55 4.33 -11.99 -2.47
C ALA A 55 3.01 -11.64 -3.17
N ALA A 56 2.21 -12.66 -3.48
CA ALA A 56 0.88 -12.47 -4.03
C ALA A 56 0.08 -11.53 -3.10
N PRO A 57 -0.71 -10.59 -3.64
CA PRO A 57 -1.49 -9.68 -2.81
C PRO A 57 -2.40 -10.48 -1.88
N ALA A 58 -2.31 -10.19 -0.58
CA ALA A 58 -3.13 -10.84 0.42
C ALA A 58 -4.62 -10.70 0.06
N PRO A 59 -5.45 -11.74 0.28
CA PRO A 59 -6.87 -11.70 -0.07
C PRO A 59 -7.57 -10.53 0.64
N LEU A 60 -8.37 -9.77 -0.11
CA LEU A 60 -9.16 -8.66 0.39
C LEU A 60 -10.26 -9.21 1.32
N LYS A 61 -10.37 -8.65 2.53
CA LYS A 61 -11.45 -8.97 3.46
C LYS A 61 -12.67 -8.09 3.14
N GLN A 62 -13.82 -8.71 2.88
CA GLN A 62 -15.09 -7.98 2.83
C GLN A 62 -15.54 -7.65 4.26
N ALA A 63 -15.87 -6.39 4.51
CA ALA A 63 -16.48 -5.97 5.78
C ALA A 63 -17.95 -6.39 5.80
N THR A 64 -18.49 -6.69 6.98
CA THR A 64 -19.93 -6.94 7.14
C THR A 64 -20.70 -5.61 6.92
N PRO A 65 -21.67 -5.55 6.00
CA PRO A 65 -22.39 -4.31 5.68
C PRO A 65 -23.15 -3.72 6.89
N ASP A 66 -23.59 -4.55 7.82
CA ASP A 66 -24.48 -4.18 8.92
C ASP A 66 -23.94 -3.05 9.78
N ALA A 67 -22.63 -3.06 10.11
CA ALA A 67 -22.03 -2.01 10.93
C ALA A 67 -21.98 -0.66 10.20
N ALA A 68 -21.79 -0.68 8.87
CA ALA A 68 -21.80 0.51 8.04
C ALA A 68 -23.22 1.07 7.89
N LEU A 69 -24.20 0.20 7.63
CA LEU A 69 -25.62 0.58 7.55
C LEU A 69 -26.13 1.11 8.89
N GLN A 70 -25.71 0.50 10.00
CA GLN A 70 -26.04 0.97 11.33
C GLN A 70 -25.48 2.36 11.62
N LEU A 71 -24.21 2.62 11.28
CA LEU A 71 -23.63 3.96 11.42
C LEU A 71 -24.40 4.97 10.57
N LEU A 72 -24.76 4.61 9.34
CA LEU A 72 -25.52 5.45 8.44
C LEU A 72 -26.94 5.75 8.99
N ALA A 73 -27.62 4.76 9.57
CA ALA A 73 -28.91 4.95 10.23
C ALA A 73 -28.81 5.89 11.45
N LEU A 74 -27.75 5.80 12.25
CA LEU A 74 -27.52 6.72 13.37
C LEU A 74 -27.29 8.16 12.88
N LEU A 75 -26.47 8.33 11.84
CA LEU A 75 -26.25 9.63 11.21
C LEU A 75 -27.54 10.18 10.60
N GLN A 76 -28.39 9.35 10.01
CA GLN A 76 -29.67 9.81 9.50
C GLN A 76 -30.62 10.24 10.62
N ARG A 77 -30.74 9.43 11.67
CA ARG A 77 -31.61 9.70 12.82
C ARG A 77 -31.26 11.02 13.54
N ASP A 78 -29.99 11.22 13.84
CA ASP A 78 -29.54 12.35 14.67
C ASP A 78 -29.09 13.57 13.85
N ALA A 79 -28.79 13.41 12.55
CA ALA A 79 -28.24 14.48 11.72
C ALA A 79 -28.98 14.74 10.41
N ARG A 80 -29.99 13.94 10.03
CA ARG A 80 -30.65 14.01 8.70
C ARG A 80 -29.64 14.02 7.54
N LEU A 81 -28.53 13.30 7.71
CA LEU A 81 -27.39 13.36 6.78
C LEU A 81 -27.78 12.94 5.36
N ILE A 82 -28.58 11.89 5.22
CA ILE A 82 -28.99 11.36 3.93
C ILE A 82 -29.87 12.39 3.21
N ASP A 83 -30.85 12.98 3.91
CA ASP A 83 -31.73 14.00 3.34
C ASP A 83 -30.91 15.21 2.90
N PHE A 84 -30.01 15.70 3.75
CA PHE A 84 -29.20 16.88 3.47
C PHE A 84 -28.27 16.70 2.26
N VAL A 85 -27.64 15.52 2.11
CA VAL A 85 -26.72 15.25 0.99
C VAL A 85 -27.46 14.96 -0.32
N GLN A 86 -28.70 14.48 -0.25
CA GLN A 86 -29.52 14.25 -1.45
C GLN A 86 -30.28 15.50 -1.92
N GLU A 87 -30.37 16.54 -1.09
CA GLU A 87 -30.97 17.82 -1.48
C GLU A 87 -30.13 18.56 -2.53
N ASP A 88 -30.78 19.12 -3.55
CA ASP A 88 -30.11 19.99 -4.53
C ASP A 88 -29.99 21.41 -3.99
N LEU A 89 -28.76 21.79 -3.62
CA LEU A 89 -28.49 23.11 -3.05
C LEU A 89 -28.21 24.20 -4.10
N SER A 90 -28.24 23.91 -5.41
CA SER A 90 -27.81 24.85 -6.46
C SER A 90 -28.62 26.16 -6.52
N GLY A 91 -29.87 26.13 -6.07
CA GLY A 91 -30.76 27.31 -6.02
C GLY A 91 -30.73 28.10 -4.71
N TYR A 92 -30.02 27.62 -3.68
CA TYR A 92 -30.02 28.23 -2.36
C TYR A 92 -28.82 29.15 -2.17
N SER A 93 -29.02 30.24 -1.44
CA SER A 93 -27.94 31.09 -0.97
C SER A 93 -27.24 30.52 0.26
N ASP A 94 -25.99 30.95 0.52
CA ASP A 94 -25.25 30.59 1.72
C ASP A 94 -26.03 30.89 3.02
N ALA A 95 -26.83 31.95 3.02
CA ALA A 95 -27.66 32.34 4.15
C ALA A 95 -28.78 31.32 4.43
N GLU A 96 -29.39 30.77 3.38
CA GLU A 96 -30.43 29.75 3.47
C GLU A 96 -29.86 28.38 3.85
N ILE A 97 -28.64 28.06 3.41
CA ILE A 97 -27.95 26.80 3.73
C ILE A 97 -27.43 26.77 5.17
N GLY A 98 -27.02 27.92 5.70
CA GLY A 98 -26.30 28.00 6.97
C GLY A 98 -27.07 27.45 8.18
N GLY A 99 -28.40 27.56 8.19
CA GLY A 99 -29.25 26.98 9.25
C GLY A 99 -29.24 25.45 9.23
N PRO A 100 -29.73 24.82 8.14
CA PRO A 100 -29.68 23.37 7.95
C PRO A 100 -28.29 22.77 8.13
N ALA A 101 -27.24 23.39 7.56
CA ALA A 101 -25.87 22.90 7.67
C ALA A 101 -25.38 22.83 9.12
N ARG A 102 -25.74 23.81 9.97
CA ARG A 102 -25.39 23.79 11.40
C ARG A 102 -26.09 22.66 12.14
N LEU A 103 -27.37 22.42 11.85
CA LEU A 103 -28.15 21.33 12.45
C LEU A 103 -27.53 19.97 12.11
N VAL A 104 -27.24 19.74 10.82
CA VAL A 104 -26.61 18.49 10.35
C VAL A 104 -25.23 18.32 10.96
N HIS A 105 -24.42 19.39 10.98
CA HIS A 105 -23.10 19.36 11.60
C HIS A 105 -23.16 18.99 13.09
N GLU A 106 -24.06 19.61 13.85
CA GLU A 106 -24.25 19.30 15.28
C GLU A 106 -24.68 17.85 15.49
N GLY A 107 -25.63 17.35 14.68
CA GLY A 107 -26.07 15.96 14.71
C GLY A 107 -24.94 14.97 14.40
N CYS A 108 -24.15 15.22 13.36
CA CYS A 108 -22.98 14.39 13.04
C CYS A 108 -21.96 14.42 14.18
N ALA A 109 -21.69 15.60 14.75
CA ALA A 109 -20.77 15.75 15.87
C ALA A 109 -21.27 15.03 17.14
N LYS A 110 -22.58 14.98 17.36
CA LYS A 110 -23.20 14.19 18.44
C LYS A 110 -22.94 12.69 18.22
N VAL A 111 -23.29 12.15 17.05
CA VAL A 111 -23.09 10.72 16.71
C VAL A 111 -21.62 10.32 16.87
N LEU A 112 -20.70 11.14 16.37
CA LEU A 112 -19.26 10.85 16.49
C LEU A 112 -18.80 10.81 17.96
N ARG A 113 -19.22 11.76 18.79
CA ARG A 113 -18.85 11.81 20.22
C ARG A 113 -19.44 10.68 21.04
N GLU A 114 -20.65 10.24 20.71
CA GLU A 114 -21.33 9.16 21.44
C GLU A 114 -20.75 7.78 21.11
N HIS A 115 -20.33 7.57 19.86
CA HIS A 115 -19.96 6.24 19.36
C HIS A 115 -18.47 6.03 19.09
N PHE A 116 -17.66 7.10 19.08
CA PHE A 116 -16.23 6.99 18.77
C PHE A 116 -15.35 7.80 19.72
N THR A 117 -14.23 7.20 20.12
CA THR A 117 -13.11 7.95 20.69
C THR A 117 -12.10 8.18 19.58
N LEU A 118 -11.94 9.45 19.16
CA LEU A 118 -11.04 9.84 18.08
C LEU A 118 -9.79 10.52 18.66
N ALA A 119 -8.62 10.09 18.19
CA ALA A 119 -7.33 10.66 18.54
C ALA A 119 -6.55 11.01 17.26
N PRO A 120 -5.65 12.00 17.30
CA PRO A 120 -4.82 12.30 16.15
C PRO A 120 -3.81 11.16 15.91
N VAL A 121 -3.51 10.87 14.64
CA VAL A 121 -2.45 9.90 14.30
C VAL A 121 -1.08 10.45 14.72
N ARG A 122 -0.90 11.77 14.61
CA ARG A 122 0.32 12.49 15.02
C ARG A 122 0.03 13.50 16.14
N PRO A 123 0.77 13.44 17.26
CA PRO A 123 0.56 14.35 18.39
C PRO A 123 1.05 15.78 18.12
N GLU A 124 1.92 16.00 17.13
CA GLU A 124 2.43 17.33 16.81
C GLU A 124 1.36 18.24 16.22
N ALA A 125 1.51 19.56 16.38
CA ALA A 125 0.59 20.54 15.80
C ALA A 125 0.68 20.57 14.27
N GLU A 126 -0.42 20.92 13.61
CA GLU A 126 -0.41 21.18 12.17
C GLU A 126 0.50 22.37 11.86
N GLY A 127 1.24 22.30 10.75
CA GLY A 127 2.29 23.23 10.38
C GLY A 127 3.65 23.00 11.06
N SER A 128 3.73 22.14 12.08
CA SER A 128 5.01 21.85 12.74
C SER A 128 5.97 21.10 11.81
N ARG A 129 7.27 21.41 11.91
CA ARG A 129 8.32 20.66 11.20
C ARG A 129 8.53 19.32 11.89
N ILE A 130 8.32 18.23 11.15
CA ILE A 130 8.55 16.87 11.62
C ILE A 130 9.62 16.19 10.77
N THR A 131 10.27 15.18 11.37
CA THR A 131 11.15 14.27 10.66
C THR A 131 10.54 12.88 10.71
N LEU A 132 10.29 12.28 9.54
CA LEU A 132 9.84 10.91 9.39
C LEU A 132 11.05 10.05 9.10
N ASN A 133 11.49 9.32 10.13
CA ASN A 133 12.63 8.42 10.02
C ASN A 133 12.30 7.21 9.15
N ASP A 134 13.34 6.45 8.82
CA ASP A 134 13.16 5.16 8.16
C ASP A 134 12.29 4.22 9.00
N GLY A 135 11.49 3.39 8.34
CA GLY A 135 10.51 2.51 8.99
C GLY A 135 9.25 3.20 9.53
N PHE A 136 8.92 4.43 9.11
CA PHE A 136 7.64 5.05 9.46
C PHE A 136 6.43 4.26 8.91
N ASP A 137 5.29 4.33 9.59
CA ASP A 137 4.07 3.64 9.18
C ASP A 137 3.44 4.30 7.94
N ALA A 138 3.74 3.74 6.77
CA ALA A 138 3.21 4.19 5.48
C ALA A 138 1.69 3.96 5.31
N ARG A 139 1.03 3.21 6.21
CA ARG A 139 -0.44 3.05 6.21
C ARG A 139 -1.12 4.19 6.97
N ALA A 140 -0.43 4.77 7.95
CA ALA A 140 -0.95 5.84 8.78
C ALA A 140 -0.51 7.24 8.29
N ILE A 141 0.58 7.32 7.52
CA ILE A 141 1.17 8.59 7.07
C ILE A 141 1.29 8.59 5.56
N ARG A 142 0.66 9.58 4.92
CA ARG A 142 0.82 9.87 3.50
C ARG A 142 1.81 10.99 3.30
N LEU A 143 2.89 10.73 2.56
CA LEU A 143 3.81 11.78 2.10
C LEU A 143 3.16 12.57 0.96
N THR A 144 3.29 13.88 0.97
CA THR A 144 2.75 14.80 -0.05
C THR A 144 3.84 15.76 -0.51
N GLY A 145 3.77 16.21 -1.78
CA GLY A 145 4.80 17.05 -2.40
C GLY A 145 5.84 16.25 -3.20
N ASN A 146 6.99 16.88 -3.48
CA ASN A 146 8.08 16.24 -4.21
C ASN A 146 8.89 15.32 -3.28
N VAL A 147 8.50 14.04 -3.25
CA VAL A 147 9.16 13.01 -2.43
C VAL A 147 10.26 12.36 -3.26
N VAL A 148 11.51 12.73 -3.01
CA VAL A 148 12.70 12.13 -3.65
C VAL A 148 13.65 11.58 -2.60
N GLY A 149 14.33 10.49 -2.94
CA GLY A 149 15.27 9.81 -2.04
C GLY A 149 14.61 8.85 -1.06
N GLN A 150 15.35 8.48 -0.02
CA GLN A 150 14.92 7.59 1.05
C GLN A 150 14.79 8.38 2.35
N ALA A 151 14.05 7.81 3.32
CA ALA A 151 13.93 8.39 4.64
C ALA A 151 15.34 8.58 5.28
N PRO A 152 15.54 9.57 6.16
CA PRO A 152 14.53 10.39 6.82
C PRO A 152 13.97 11.53 5.95
N PHE A 153 12.64 11.66 5.90
CA PHE A 153 11.96 12.78 5.25
C PHE A 153 11.74 13.92 6.24
N LYS A 154 11.95 15.17 5.82
CA LYS A 154 11.70 16.36 6.63
C LYS A 154 10.64 17.22 5.94
N GLY A 155 9.60 17.59 6.69
CA GLY A 155 8.48 18.35 6.13
C GLY A 155 7.62 18.99 7.21
N ALA A 156 6.61 19.76 6.79
CA ALA A 156 5.60 20.29 7.69
C ALA A 156 4.40 19.32 7.77
N LEU A 157 3.91 19.05 8.97
CA LEU A 157 2.71 18.24 9.16
C LEU A 157 1.47 19.01 8.69
N SER A 158 0.93 18.69 7.51
CA SER A 158 -0.24 19.42 6.98
C SER A 158 -1.55 19.10 7.70
N HIS A 159 -1.74 17.85 8.11
CA HIS A 159 -2.92 17.40 8.85
C HIS A 159 -2.52 16.25 9.75
N ARG A 160 -3.01 16.24 10.99
CA ARG A 160 -2.57 15.25 12.01
C ARG A 160 -3.12 13.85 11.81
N GLY A 161 -4.11 13.71 10.92
CA GLY A 161 -4.87 12.48 10.71
C GLY A 161 -5.80 12.20 11.89
N TRP A 162 -6.74 11.28 11.68
CA TRP A 162 -7.65 10.81 12.72
C TRP A 162 -7.53 9.30 12.85
N ARG A 163 -7.56 8.82 14.09
CA ARG A 163 -7.58 7.41 14.46
C ARG A 163 -8.70 7.18 15.44
N ALA A 164 -9.61 6.26 15.12
CA ALA A 164 -10.51 5.72 16.12
C ALA A 164 -9.73 4.82 17.07
N THR A 165 -9.63 5.21 18.35
CA THR A 165 -9.02 4.38 19.40
C THR A 165 -10.06 3.50 20.08
N GLU A 166 -11.33 3.85 19.96
CA GLU A 166 -12.46 3.07 20.47
C GLU A 166 -13.70 3.28 19.59
N VAL A 167 -14.50 2.21 19.44
CA VAL A 167 -15.77 2.21 18.71
C VAL A 167 -16.84 1.55 19.57
N LYS A 168 -17.97 2.24 19.79
CA LYS A 168 -19.10 1.84 20.64
C LYS A 168 -20.42 2.01 19.89
N LEU A 169 -20.69 1.12 18.94
CA LEU A 169 -21.98 1.10 18.24
C LEU A 169 -23.05 0.39 19.09
N PRO A 170 -24.33 0.79 18.99
CA PRO A 170 -25.44 0.06 19.60
C PRO A 170 -25.49 -1.39 19.11
N LYS A 171 -26.13 -2.29 19.86
CA LYS A 171 -26.33 -3.67 19.38
C LYS A 171 -27.56 -3.74 18.48
N LEU A 172 -27.45 -4.42 17.35
CA LEU A 172 -28.59 -4.75 16.51
C LEU A 172 -29.30 -5.99 17.05
N GLY A 173 -30.63 -5.94 17.13
CA GLY A 173 -31.43 -7.13 17.42
C GLY A 173 -31.46 -8.07 16.21
N ALA A 174 -31.55 -9.39 16.44
CA ALA A 174 -31.51 -10.40 15.37
C ALA A 174 -32.62 -10.26 14.31
N ALA A 175 -33.73 -9.59 14.64
CA ALA A 175 -34.86 -9.36 13.74
C ALA A 175 -34.87 -7.96 13.10
N HIS A 176 -33.83 -7.13 13.34
CA HIS A 176 -33.75 -5.78 12.79
C HIS A 176 -33.25 -5.83 11.35
N ASP A 177 -34.04 -5.33 10.40
CA ASP A 177 -33.59 -5.10 9.03
C ASP A 177 -32.68 -3.86 8.98
N ALA A 178 -31.36 -4.06 8.91
CA ALA A 178 -30.39 -2.98 8.86
C ALA A 178 -30.44 -2.19 7.53
N THR A 179 -31.14 -2.68 6.50
CA THR A 179 -31.26 -1.98 5.21
C THR A 179 -32.25 -0.82 5.25
N VAL A 180 -33.17 -0.81 6.22
CA VAL A 180 -34.10 0.29 6.46
C VAL A 180 -33.44 1.34 7.36
N LEU A 181 -32.87 2.38 6.74
CA LEU A 181 -32.09 3.42 7.43
C LEU A 181 -32.97 4.45 8.15
N ALA A 182 -34.17 4.69 7.64
CA ALA A 182 -35.23 5.50 8.22
C ALA A 182 -36.59 4.95 7.79
N GLN A 183 -37.57 4.96 8.68
CA GLN A 183 -38.92 4.48 8.38
C GLN A 183 -39.71 5.56 7.62
N ALA A 184 -40.57 5.14 6.70
CA ALA A 184 -41.52 6.04 6.07
C ALA A 184 -42.65 6.37 7.07
N GLU A 185 -42.95 7.66 7.22
CA GLU A 185 -44.03 8.16 8.08
C GLU A 185 -45.28 8.43 7.23
N VAL A 186 -46.44 7.94 7.67
CA VAL A 186 -47.74 8.14 7.00
C VAL A 186 -48.72 8.69 8.02
N GLU A 187 -49.25 9.88 7.76
CA GLU A 187 -50.30 10.52 8.57
C GLU A 187 -51.69 10.06 8.08
N LEU A 188 -52.63 9.84 9.02
CA LEU A 188 -54.01 9.38 8.78
C LEU A 188 -55.04 10.38 9.31
#